data_AF-M0EJQ9-F1
#
_entry.id   AF-M0EJQ9-F1
#
_cell.length_a   1.000
_cell.length_b   1.000
_cell.length_c   1.000
_cell.angle_alpha   90.00
_cell.angle_beta   90.00
_cell.angle_gamma   90.00
#
_symmetry.space_group_name_H-M   'P 1'
#
loop_
_entity.id
_entity.type
_entity.pdbx_description
1 polymer ?
#
loop_
_entity_poly.entity_id
_entity_poly.type
_entity_poly.pdbx_seq_one_letter_code
_entity_poly.pdbx_strand_id
1 'polypeptide(L)'
;MPSPLAALASLPGSVLDRVRDAFDSPRAGAVAVAMLVIVTVGTSVGLVALGAVFDATVDQQITVDNPDRPSESTCEAFGDDPDPLIGEQCDEPEQVEVDAGSELRDAANGYIHYGLLGVPIWWVAFALALHVGALVAGGSGSVGDSFVIAGWAIGAELLRLGAGIAAIWYTLSHATITGSTFEALTADLTAAITSATGPLLIVSAVGIAIQWIVVVGGLEAEHDLGRGVAAGVATFFAAIALLIAAV
;
A
#
# COMPACT_ATOMS: atom_id res chain seq x y z
N MET A 1 44.20 -15.35 4.14
CA MET A 1 43.23 -14.61 3.32
C MET A 1 41.87 -14.77 3.99
N PRO A 2 41.14 -13.69 4.31
CA PRO A 2 39.79 -13.81 4.87
C PRO A 2 38.92 -14.60 3.91
N SER A 3 38.08 -15.50 4.42
CA SER A 3 37.16 -16.23 3.55
C SER A 3 36.09 -15.26 3.01
N PRO A 4 35.65 -15.40 1.74
CA PRO A 4 34.56 -14.59 1.20
C PRO A 4 33.26 -14.73 2.01
N LEU A 5 33.08 -15.85 2.70
CA LEU A 5 31.98 -16.08 3.64
C LEU A 5 32.09 -15.24 4.92
N ALA A 6 33.29 -14.98 5.42
CA ALA A 6 33.49 -14.09 6.56
C ALA A 6 33.20 -12.62 6.18
N ALA A 7 33.49 -12.23 4.94
CA ALA A 7 33.11 -10.92 4.42
C ALA A 7 31.59 -10.78 4.25
N LEU A 8 30.89 -11.83 3.79
CA LEU A 8 29.42 -11.84 3.72
C LEU A 8 28.76 -11.83 5.11
N ALA A 9 29.36 -12.51 6.10
CA ALA A 9 28.86 -12.53 7.46
C ALA A 9 29.08 -11.21 8.23
N SER A 10 30.04 -10.38 7.83
CA SER A 10 30.26 -9.05 8.45
C SER A 10 29.42 -7.93 7.83
N LEU A 11 28.86 -8.14 6.63
CA LEU A 11 28.01 -7.16 5.95
C LEU A 11 26.82 -6.68 6.80
N PRO A 12 26.04 -7.55 7.46
CA PRO A 12 24.90 -7.11 8.27
C PRO A 12 25.33 -6.18 9.40
N GLY A 13 26.44 -6.51 10.07
CA GLY A 13 27.02 -5.68 11.13
C GLY A 13 27.42 -4.30 10.60
N SER A 14 28.17 -4.26 9.49
CA SER A 14 28.62 -3.00 8.89
C SER A 14 27.49 -2.10 8.39
N VAL A 15 26.38 -2.69 7.94
CA VAL A 15 25.19 -1.96 7.47
C VAL A 15 24.42 -1.42 8.67
N LEU A 16 24.24 -2.21 9.72
CA LEU A 16 23.62 -1.78 10.97
C LEU A 16 24.39 -0.62 11.61
N ASP A 17 25.72 -0.71 11.65
CA ASP A 17 26.58 0.35 12.19
C ASP A 17 26.41 1.64 11.37
N ARG A 18 26.43 1.55 10.03
CA ARG A 18 26.19 2.72 9.16
C ARG A 18 24.81 3.34 9.36
N VAL A 19 23.78 2.52 9.55
CA VAL A 19 22.42 3.00 9.76
C VAL A 19 22.31 3.69 11.11
N ARG A 20 22.89 3.11 12.17
CA ARG A 20 23.00 3.74 13.48
C ARG A 20 23.70 5.10 13.39
N ASP A 21 24.87 5.17 12.75
CA ASP A 21 25.61 6.43 12.56
C ASP A 21 24.80 7.50 11.80
N ALA A 22 23.85 7.07 10.94
CA ALA A 22 22.98 8.00 10.22
C ALA A 22 21.91 8.64 11.12
N PHE A 23 21.49 7.97 12.20
CA PHE A 23 20.58 8.54 13.20
C PHE A 23 21.26 9.60 14.07
N ASP A 24 22.55 9.46 14.36
CA ASP A 24 23.34 10.47 15.09
C ASP A 24 23.50 11.80 14.31
N SER A 25 23.08 11.84 13.03
CA SER A 25 23.09 13.03 12.21
C SER A 25 22.07 14.07 12.71
N PRO A 26 22.42 15.37 12.77
CA PRO A 26 21.47 16.45 13.06
C PRO A 26 20.28 16.53 12.09
N ARG A 27 20.36 15.82 10.96
CA ARG A 27 19.32 15.80 9.91
C ARG A 27 18.38 14.60 10.02
N ALA A 28 18.60 13.66 10.95
CA ALA A 28 17.83 12.42 11.02
C ALA A 28 16.31 12.67 11.09
N GLY A 29 15.87 13.61 11.92
CA GLY A 29 14.46 14.01 12.01
C GLY A 29 13.92 14.63 10.72
N ALA A 30 14.71 15.48 10.04
CA ALA A 30 14.31 16.07 8.76
C ALA A 30 14.15 15.01 7.66
N VAL A 31 15.03 14.01 7.63
CA VAL A 31 14.91 12.86 6.72
C VAL A 31 13.66 12.05 7.03
N ALA A 32 13.36 11.78 8.30
CA ALA A 32 12.16 11.06 8.69
C ALA A 32 10.87 11.76 8.21
N VAL A 33 10.77 13.08 8.40
CA VAL A 33 9.63 13.87 7.92
C VAL A 33 9.58 13.90 6.39
N ALA A 34 10.71 14.08 5.72
CA ALA A 34 10.77 14.05 4.26
C ALA A 34 10.30 12.70 3.70
N MET A 35 10.74 11.58 4.29
CA MET A 35 10.30 10.24 3.92
C MET A 35 8.79 10.07 4.14
N LEU A 36 8.25 10.50 5.28
CA LEU A 36 6.81 10.49 5.51
C LEU A 36 6.04 11.21 4.40
N VAL A 37 6.46 12.42 4.03
CA VAL A 37 5.82 13.21 2.97
C VAL A 37 5.93 12.49 1.63
N ILE A 38 7.13 12.01 1.27
CA ILE A 38 7.37 11.30 0.01
C ILE A 38 6.52 10.04 -0.09
N VAL A 39 6.41 9.25 0.99
CA VAL A 39 5.59 8.03 0.97
C VAL A 39 4.10 8.37 0.94
N THR A 40 3.65 9.39 1.67
CA THR A 40 2.24 9.80 1.67
C THR A 40 1.79 10.24 0.27
N VAL A 41 2.59 11.12 -0.35
CA VAL A 41 2.34 11.59 -1.73
C VAL A 41 2.52 10.44 -2.71
N GLY A 42 3.58 9.64 -2.54
CA GLY A 42 3.91 8.51 -3.40
C GLY A 42 2.80 7.47 -3.44
N THR A 43 2.24 7.08 -2.29
CA THR A 43 1.09 6.17 -2.20
C THR A 43 -0.14 6.74 -2.90
N SER A 44 -0.42 8.02 -2.71
CA SER A 44 -1.56 8.69 -3.36
C SER A 44 -1.40 8.72 -4.89
N VAL A 45 -0.20 9.06 -5.36
CA VAL A 45 0.17 8.99 -6.79
C VAL A 45 0.13 7.55 -7.29
N GLY A 46 0.52 6.58 -6.46
CA GLY A 46 0.48 5.15 -6.77
C GLY A 46 -0.93 4.64 -7.00
N LEU A 47 -1.92 5.13 -6.25
CA LEU A 47 -3.34 4.82 -6.46
C LEU A 47 -3.86 5.40 -7.79
N VAL A 48 -3.46 6.63 -8.13
CA VAL A 48 -3.76 7.21 -9.44
C VAL A 48 -3.13 6.39 -10.57
N ALA A 49 -1.86 5.99 -10.38
CA ALA A 49 -1.16 5.14 -11.35
C ALA A 49 -1.84 3.78 -11.50
N LEU A 50 -2.32 3.20 -10.40
CA LEU A 50 -3.09 1.95 -10.42
C LEU A 50 -4.42 2.11 -11.20
N GLY A 51 -5.14 3.21 -10.99
CA GLY A 51 -6.33 3.54 -11.78
C GLY A 51 -6.02 3.65 -13.27
N ALA A 52 -4.91 4.32 -13.62
CA ALA A 52 -4.45 4.41 -15.00
C ALA A 52 -4.04 3.04 -15.59
N VAL A 53 -3.53 2.12 -14.76
CA VAL A 53 -3.25 0.74 -15.19
C VAL A 53 -4.54 0.00 -15.53
N PHE A 54 -5.59 0.10 -14.70
CA PHE A 54 -6.87 -0.53 -14.99
C PHE A 54 -7.49 0.00 -16.29
N ASP A 55 -7.58 1.32 -16.42
CA ASP A 55 -8.06 2.02 -17.62
C ASP A 55 -7.31 1.60 -18.89
N ALA A 56 -5.99 1.38 -18.79
CA ALA A 56 -5.17 1.02 -19.94
C ALA A 56 -5.15 -0.48 -20.28
N THR A 57 -5.55 -1.36 -19.36
CA THR A 57 -5.38 -2.82 -19.50
C THR A 57 -6.69 -3.61 -19.50
N VAL A 58 -7.79 -3.02 -19.02
CA VAL A 58 -9.11 -3.65 -18.96
C VAL A 58 -10.02 -3.01 -20.01
N ASP A 59 -9.97 -3.54 -21.23
CA ASP A 59 -10.79 -3.08 -22.37
C ASP A 59 -12.05 -3.94 -22.51
N GLN A 60 -12.92 -3.90 -21.49
CA GLN A 60 -14.18 -4.66 -21.47
C GLN A 60 -15.38 -3.72 -21.30
N GLN A 61 -16.39 -3.92 -22.13
CA GLN A 61 -17.69 -3.28 -21.97
C GLN A 61 -18.65 -4.25 -21.28
N ILE A 62 -19.30 -3.77 -20.23
CA ILE A 62 -20.24 -4.54 -19.45
C ILE A 62 -21.61 -3.86 -19.54
N THR A 63 -22.61 -4.62 -19.95
CA THR A 63 -24.00 -4.20 -19.92
C THR A 63 -24.48 -4.12 -18.47
N VAL A 64 -24.96 -2.95 -18.06
CA VAL A 64 -25.58 -2.72 -16.74
C VAL A 64 -26.91 -2.01 -16.89
N ASP A 65 -27.74 -2.09 -15.85
CA ASP A 65 -28.96 -1.29 -15.76
C ASP A 65 -28.60 0.20 -15.74
N ASN A 66 -29.33 1.00 -16.50
CA ASN A 66 -29.08 2.43 -16.61
C ASN A 66 -29.41 3.13 -15.28
N PRO A 67 -28.43 3.70 -14.56
CA PRO A 67 -28.67 4.36 -13.28
C PRO A 67 -29.44 5.67 -13.42
N ASP A 68 -29.46 6.27 -14.62
CA ASP A 68 -30.18 7.50 -14.91
C ASP A 68 -31.67 7.24 -15.18
N ARG A 69 -32.04 5.99 -15.46
CA ARG A 69 -33.43 5.56 -15.64
C ARG A 69 -34.08 5.20 -14.30
N PRO A 70 -35.25 5.78 -13.95
CA PRO A 70 -36.02 5.39 -12.77
C PRO A 70 -36.42 3.91 -12.83
N SER A 71 -36.66 3.31 -11.66
CA SER A 71 -37.11 1.90 -11.60
C SER A 71 -38.38 1.69 -12.41
N GLU A 72 -38.56 0.48 -12.96
CA GLU A 72 -39.74 0.14 -13.76
C GLU A 72 -41.05 0.43 -13.01
N SER A 73 -41.09 0.15 -11.71
CA SER A 73 -42.23 0.49 -10.84
C SER A 73 -42.51 1.99 -10.70
N THR A 74 -41.48 2.84 -10.84
CA THR A 74 -41.61 4.29 -10.80
C THR A 74 -42.07 4.81 -12.16
N CYS A 75 -41.54 4.28 -13.25
CA CYS A 75 -41.99 4.61 -14.60
C CYS A 75 -43.43 4.12 -14.88
N GLU A 76 -43.86 2.97 -14.36
CA GLU A 76 -45.26 2.54 -14.46
C GLU A 76 -46.22 3.41 -13.63
N ALA A 77 -45.76 3.92 -12.49
CA ALA A 77 -46.58 4.73 -11.58
C ALA A 77 -46.68 6.21 -11.98
N PHE A 78 -45.64 6.74 -12.63
CA PHE A 78 -45.47 8.18 -12.91
C PHE A 78 -45.04 8.50 -14.35
N GLY A 79 -44.93 7.52 -15.24
CA GLY A 79 -44.50 7.75 -16.63
C GLY A 79 -45.49 8.56 -17.47
N ASP A 80 -46.77 8.59 -17.07
CA ASP A 80 -47.82 9.42 -17.67
C ASP A 80 -48.00 10.78 -16.95
N ASP A 81 -47.22 11.06 -15.90
CA ASP A 81 -47.32 12.31 -15.14
C ASP A 81 -46.69 13.45 -15.96
N PRO A 82 -47.29 14.66 -16.00
CA PRO A 82 -46.83 15.76 -16.85
C PRO A 82 -45.54 16.45 -16.34
N ASP A 83 -44.86 15.86 -15.35
CA ASP A 83 -43.55 16.33 -14.88
C ASP A 83 -42.48 15.95 -15.92
N PRO A 84 -41.94 16.91 -16.68
CA PRO A 84 -41.07 16.63 -17.82
C PRO A 84 -39.83 15.83 -17.44
N LEU A 85 -39.32 16.01 -16.22
CA LEU A 85 -38.08 15.40 -15.77
C LEU A 85 -38.20 13.88 -15.60
N ILE A 86 -39.34 13.38 -15.11
CA ILE A 86 -39.55 11.95 -14.88
C ILE A 86 -39.92 11.24 -16.20
N GLY A 87 -40.73 11.88 -17.05
CA GLY A 87 -41.10 11.33 -18.35
C GLY A 87 -39.89 11.18 -19.29
N GLU A 88 -39.03 12.20 -19.37
CA GLU A 88 -37.82 12.17 -20.20
C GLU A 88 -36.82 11.07 -19.77
N GLN A 89 -36.72 10.80 -18.47
CA GLN A 89 -35.82 9.76 -17.92
C GLN A 89 -36.38 8.34 -18.10
N CYS A 90 -37.70 8.16 -18.17
CA CYS A 90 -38.30 6.84 -18.42
C CYS A 90 -38.14 6.36 -19.88
N ASP A 91 -37.89 7.29 -20.81
CA ASP A 91 -37.59 7.04 -22.23
C ASP A 91 -36.14 6.61 -22.50
N GLU A 92 -35.25 6.75 -21.49
CA GLU A 92 -33.87 6.29 -21.58
C GLU A 92 -33.80 4.74 -21.65
N PRO A 93 -32.77 4.18 -22.30
CA PRO A 93 -32.63 2.73 -22.43
C PRO A 93 -32.51 2.08 -21.05
N GLU A 94 -33.09 0.88 -20.90
CA GLU A 94 -33.03 0.10 -19.66
C GLU A 94 -31.60 -0.31 -19.29
N GLN A 95 -30.79 -0.58 -20.30
CA GLN A 95 -29.43 -1.05 -20.14
C GLN A 95 -28.46 -0.20 -20.95
N VAL A 96 -27.29 0.07 -20.37
CA VAL A 96 -26.18 0.82 -20.97
C VAL A 96 -24.90 0.02 -20.87
N GLU A 97 -24.03 0.20 -21.85
CA GLU A 97 -22.67 -0.38 -21.82
C GLU A 97 -21.76 0.56 -21.04
N VAL A 98 -21.09 0.02 -20.02
CA VAL A 98 -20.10 0.74 -19.22
C VAL A 98 -18.71 0.16 -19.47
N ASP A 99 -17.74 1.06 -19.67
CA ASP A 99 -16.31 0.71 -19.76
C ASP A 99 -15.80 0.34 -18.37
N ALA A 100 -15.52 -0.95 -18.16
CA ALA A 100 -15.09 -1.47 -16.88
C ALA A 100 -13.73 -0.94 -16.43
N GLY A 101 -12.82 -0.61 -17.37
CA GLY A 101 -11.53 -0.02 -17.06
C GLY A 101 -11.68 1.38 -16.46
N SER A 102 -12.57 2.19 -17.03
CA SER A 102 -12.88 3.53 -16.52
C SER A 102 -13.55 3.50 -15.14
N GLU A 103 -14.48 2.57 -14.91
CA GLU A 103 -15.16 2.41 -13.63
C GLU A 103 -14.17 1.96 -12.53
N LEU A 104 -13.28 1.01 -12.85
CA LEU A 104 -12.22 0.57 -11.94
C LEU A 104 -11.23 1.70 -11.62
N ARG A 105 -10.93 2.56 -12.60
CA ARG A 105 -10.09 3.74 -12.40
C ARG A 105 -10.74 4.72 -11.44
N ASP A 106 -12.02 5.01 -11.61
CA ASP A 106 -12.74 5.92 -10.73
C ASP A 106 -12.90 5.35 -9.32
N ALA A 107 -13.16 4.05 -9.22
CA ALA A 107 -13.12 3.34 -7.95
C ALA A 107 -11.74 3.48 -7.28
N ALA A 108 -10.64 3.21 -7.99
CA ALA A 108 -9.27 3.35 -7.48
C ALA A 108 -8.95 4.78 -7.03
N ASN A 109 -9.35 5.78 -7.82
CA ASN A 109 -9.20 7.20 -7.48
C ASN A 109 -10.02 7.59 -6.24
N GLY A 110 -11.16 6.93 -6.04
CA GLY A 110 -11.95 7.03 -4.80
C GLY A 110 -11.11 6.74 -3.56
N TYR A 111 -10.06 5.90 -3.64
CA TYR A 111 -9.20 5.56 -2.51
C TYR A 111 -8.05 6.53 -2.25
N ILE A 112 -7.84 7.59 -3.04
CA ILE A 112 -6.70 8.51 -2.88
C ILE A 112 -6.60 9.06 -1.44
N HIS A 113 -7.73 9.32 -0.79
CA HIS A 113 -7.78 9.81 0.58
C HIS A 113 -7.17 8.83 1.60
N TYR A 114 -7.24 7.52 1.35
CA TYR A 114 -6.54 6.52 2.17
C TYR A 114 -5.03 6.61 2.02
N GLY A 115 -4.50 6.99 0.85
CA GLY A 115 -3.07 7.28 0.71
C GLY A 115 -2.65 8.49 1.56
N LEU A 116 -3.44 9.56 1.51
CA LEU A 116 -3.17 10.82 2.21
C LEU A 116 -3.30 10.72 3.73
N LEU A 117 -4.27 9.96 4.23
CA LEU A 117 -4.55 9.83 5.67
C LEU A 117 -4.00 8.54 6.26
N GLY A 118 -4.08 7.44 5.53
CA GLY A 118 -3.66 6.12 6.01
C GLY A 118 -2.16 6.05 6.28
N VAL A 119 -1.32 6.66 5.44
CA VAL A 119 0.14 6.66 5.64
C VAL A 119 0.52 7.40 6.93
N PRO A 120 0.08 8.66 7.20
CA PRO A 120 0.34 9.33 8.47
C PRO A 120 -0.25 8.61 9.68
N ILE A 121 -1.47 8.08 9.58
CA ILE A 121 -2.11 7.36 10.69
C ILE A 121 -1.31 6.10 11.03
N TRP A 122 -0.92 5.33 10.01
CA TRP A 122 -0.10 4.14 10.20
C TRP A 122 1.28 4.47 10.77
N TRP A 123 1.91 5.55 10.29
CA TRP A 123 3.17 6.04 10.84
C TRP A 123 3.07 6.38 12.33
N VAL A 124 2.01 7.08 12.74
CA VAL A 124 1.72 7.36 14.17
C VAL A 124 1.54 6.07 14.96
N ALA A 125 0.71 5.15 14.47
CA ALA A 125 0.44 3.88 15.14
C ALA A 125 1.72 3.05 15.33
N PHE A 126 2.53 2.94 14.27
CA PHE A 126 3.79 2.22 14.31
C PHE A 126 4.82 2.89 15.22
N ALA A 127 4.97 4.22 15.18
CA ALA A 127 5.87 4.96 16.07
C ALA A 127 5.51 4.75 17.55
N LEU A 128 4.23 4.82 17.89
CA LEU A 128 3.75 4.60 19.26
C LEU A 128 3.96 3.15 19.71
N ALA A 129 3.64 2.17 18.85
CA ALA A 129 3.87 0.76 19.14
C ALA A 129 5.37 0.49 19.35
N LEU A 130 6.22 1.06 18.50
CA LEU A 130 7.67 0.95 18.61
C LEU A 130 8.19 1.58 19.90
N HIS A 131 7.67 2.75 20.29
CA HIS A 131 8.01 3.40 21.55
C HIS A 131 7.67 2.51 22.75
N VAL A 132 6.47 1.93 22.77
CA VAL A 132 6.06 0.99 23.83
C VAL A 132 6.97 -0.24 23.83
N GLY A 133 7.31 -0.78 22.66
CA GLY A 133 8.24 -1.91 22.53
C GLY A 133 9.63 -1.59 23.10
N ALA A 134 10.16 -0.40 22.81
CA ALA A 134 11.44 0.06 23.33
C ALA A 134 11.39 0.26 24.85
N LEU A 135 10.33 0.89 25.38
CA LEU A 135 10.13 1.08 26.83
C LEU A 135 10.08 -0.25 27.59
N VAL A 136 9.30 -1.22 27.09
CA VAL A 136 9.21 -2.57 27.70
C VAL A 136 10.56 -3.28 27.68
N ALA A 137 11.38 -2.99 26.67
CA ALA A 137 12.73 -3.53 26.53
C ALA A 137 13.80 -2.78 27.34
N GLY A 138 13.43 -1.74 28.10
CA GLY A 138 14.34 -0.97 28.96
C GLY A 138 15.03 0.20 28.25
N GLY A 139 14.54 0.63 27.09
CA GLY A 139 15.08 1.77 26.35
C GLY A 139 14.78 3.11 27.02
N SER A 140 15.61 4.11 26.75
CA SER A 140 15.56 5.44 27.40
C SER A 140 15.18 6.60 26.47
N GLY A 141 14.88 6.32 25.21
CA GLY A 141 14.55 7.33 24.19
C GLY A 141 13.15 7.93 24.36
N SER A 142 12.95 9.08 23.75
CA SER A 142 11.66 9.78 23.74
C SER A 142 10.69 9.17 22.73
N VAL A 143 9.41 9.56 22.83
CA VAL A 143 8.39 9.23 21.81
C VAL A 143 8.79 9.81 20.45
N GLY A 144 9.35 11.02 20.44
CA GLY A 144 9.78 11.71 19.23
C GLY A 144 10.83 10.89 18.45
N ASP A 145 11.72 10.21 19.16
CA ASP A 145 12.76 9.43 18.50
C ASP A 145 12.18 8.18 17.85
N SER A 146 11.13 7.57 18.44
CA SER A 146 10.38 6.50 17.79
C SER A 146 9.68 6.95 16.49
N PHE A 147 9.22 8.21 16.43
CA PHE A 147 8.71 8.80 15.18
C PHE A 147 9.81 8.98 14.13
N VAL A 148 11.03 9.33 14.53
CA VAL A 148 12.19 9.41 13.63
C VAL A 148 12.48 8.04 13.04
N ILE A 149 12.59 6.99 13.88
CA ILE A 149 12.82 5.61 13.43
C ILE A 149 11.72 5.15 12.47
N ALA A 150 10.45 5.37 12.83
CA ALA A 150 9.30 5.03 11.99
C ALA A 150 9.34 5.74 10.64
N GLY A 151 9.75 7.01 10.61
CA GLY A 151 9.84 7.79 9.37
C GLY A 151 10.95 7.30 8.44
N TRP A 152 12.06 6.80 8.97
CA TRP A 152 13.07 6.14 8.14
C TRP A 152 12.59 4.78 7.63
N ALA A 153 11.93 3.98 8.47
CA ALA A 153 11.45 2.65 8.11
C ALA A 153 10.37 2.71 7.01
N ILE A 154 9.56 3.78 6.98
CA ILE A 154 8.50 3.91 5.98
C ILE A 154 9.05 4.04 4.55
N GLY A 155 10.32 4.43 4.36
CA GLY A 155 10.92 4.52 3.02
C GLY A 155 10.90 3.21 2.24
N ALA A 156 10.95 2.06 2.92
CA ALA A 156 10.85 0.74 2.29
C ALA A 156 9.45 0.44 1.71
N GLU A 157 8.41 1.17 2.12
CA GLU A 157 7.06 1.06 1.56
C GLU A 157 7.04 1.42 0.07
N LEU A 158 7.91 2.34 -0.37
CA LEU A 158 8.00 2.72 -1.80
C LEU A 158 8.40 1.55 -2.69
N LEU A 159 9.26 0.67 -2.19
CA LEU A 159 9.65 -0.55 -2.89
C LEU A 159 8.44 -1.46 -3.09
N ARG A 160 7.67 -1.69 -2.02
CA ARG A 160 6.46 -2.52 -2.07
C ARG A 160 5.37 -1.91 -2.95
N LEU A 161 5.14 -0.61 -2.83
CA LEU A 161 4.20 0.14 -3.67
C LEU A 161 4.56 0.01 -5.15
N GLY A 162 5.80 0.31 -5.51
CA GLY A 162 6.27 0.24 -6.90
C GLY A 162 6.18 -1.19 -7.46
N ALA A 163 6.57 -2.19 -6.66
CA ALA A 163 6.46 -3.59 -7.06
C ALA A 163 5.00 -4.05 -7.21
N GLY A 164 4.10 -3.60 -6.32
CA GLY A 164 2.66 -3.88 -6.41
C GLY A 164 2.06 -3.36 -7.70
N ILE A 165 2.32 -2.09 -8.03
CA ILE A 165 1.84 -1.46 -9.28
C ILE A 165 2.42 -2.19 -10.50
N ALA A 166 3.73 -2.46 -10.49
CA ALA A 166 4.40 -3.16 -11.60
C ALA A 166 3.89 -4.60 -11.79
N ALA A 167 3.62 -5.32 -10.69
CA ALA A 167 3.08 -6.66 -10.72
C ALA A 167 1.65 -6.65 -11.28
N ILE A 168 0.79 -5.75 -10.80
CA ILE A 168 -0.58 -5.62 -11.30
C ILE A 168 -0.56 -5.30 -12.80
N TRP A 169 0.19 -4.26 -13.20
CA TRP A 169 0.34 -3.91 -14.61
C TRP A 169 0.80 -5.09 -15.46
N TYR A 170 1.83 -5.82 -15.01
CA TYR A 170 2.36 -6.98 -15.71
C TYR A 170 1.31 -8.09 -15.83
N THR A 171 0.62 -8.44 -14.73
CA THR A 171 -0.39 -9.50 -14.73
C THR A 171 -1.56 -9.16 -15.63
N LEU A 172 -2.09 -7.94 -15.56
CA LEU A 172 -3.23 -7.53 -16.38
C LEU A 172 -2.86 -7.44 -17.86
N SER A 173 -1.66 -6.95 -18.19
CA SER A 173 -1.18 -6.88 -19.58
C SER A 173 -0.99 -8.25 -20.23
N HIS A 174 -0.95 -9.33 -19.46
CA HIS A 174 -0.76 -10.71 -19.94
C HIS A 174 -1.94 -11.63 -19.63
N ALA A 175 -2.97 -11.14 -18.94
CA ALA A 175 -4.15 -11.91 -18.61
C ALA A 175 -5.15 -11.86 -19.78
N THR A 176 -5.78 -12.99 -20.07
CA THR A 176 -6.94 -13.02 -20.98
C THR A 176 -8.18 -12.68 -20.17
N ILE A 177 -8.53 -11.40 -20.08
CA ILE A 177 -9.77 -10.96 -19.45
C ILE A 177 -10.92 -11.22 -20.42
N THR A 178 -11.85 -12.10 -20.06
CA THR A 178 -12.97 -12.51 -20.93
C THR A 178 -14.34 -12.31 -20.30
N GLY A 179 -14.39 -11.98 -19.00
CA GLY A 179 -15.64 -11.72 -18.30
C GLY A 179 -16.47 -10.63 -18.96
N SER A 180 -17.69 -10.97 -19.36
CA SER A 180 -18.68 -10.04 -19.92
C SER A 180 -19.67 -9.53 -18.87
N THR A 181 -19.44 -9.84 -17.59
CA THR A 181 -20.21 -9.36 -16.44
C THR A 181 -19.24 -8.94 -15.33
N PHE A 182 -19.68 -8.08 -14.40
CA PHE A 182 -18.84 -7.65 -13.28
C PHE A 182 -18.37 -8.82 -12.40
N GLU A 183 -19.21 -9.84 -12.22
CA GLU A 183 -18.85 -11.03 -11.45
C GLU A 183 -17.73 -11.83 -12.12
N ALA A 184 -17.85 -12.07 -13.43
CA ALA A 184 -16.82 -12.78 -14.20
C ALA A 184 -15.53 -11.96 -14.30
N LEU A 185 -15.63 -10.65 -14.50
CA LEU A 185 -14.48 -9.74 -14.50
C LEU A 185 -13.76 -9.76 -13.15
N THR A 186 -14.51 -9.72 -12.05
CA THR A 186 -13.93 -9.77 -10.69
C THR A 186 -13.21 -11.10 -10.45
N ALA A 187 -13.74 -12.21 -10.95
CA ALA A 187 -13.08 -13.51 -10.87
C ALA A 187 -11.78 -13.54 -11.67
N ASP A 188 -11.79 -13.02 -12.91
CA ASP A 188 -10.60 -12.92 -13.77
C ASP A 188 -9.51 -12.04 -13.13
N LEU A 189 -9.89 -10.86 -12.63
CA LEU A 189 -8.97 -9.93 -11.94
C LEU A 189 -8.39 -10.56 -10.67
N THR A 190 -9.23 -11.22 -9.86
CA THR A 190 -8.78 -11.90 -8.64
C THR A 190 -7.80 -13.01 -8.97
N ALA A 191 -8.08 -13.82 -9.99
CA ALA A 191 -7.16 -14.87 -10.45
C ALA A 191 -5.83 -14.30 -10.96
N ALA A 192 -5.87 -13.20 -11.71
CA ALA A 192 -4.67 -12.52 -12.21
C ALA A 192 -3.83 -11.96 -11.05
N ILE A 193 -4.43 -11.27 -10.10
CA ILE A 193 -3.73 -10.66 -8.95
C ILE A 193 -3.16 -11.73 -8.02
N THR A 194 -3.92 -12.80 -7.73
CA THR A 194 -3.45 -13.90 -6.88
C THR A 194 -2.27 -14.67 -7.48
N SER A 195 -2.11 -14.66 -8.80
CA SER A 195 -0.93 -15.23 -9.45
C SER A 195 0.38 -14.50 -9.08
N ALA A 196 0.30 -13.21 -8.73
CA ALA A 196 1.44 -12.39 -8.31
C ALA A 196 1.75 -12.47 -6.81
N THR A 197 0.94 -13.17 -6.00
CA THR A 197 1.12 -13.23 -4.54
C THR A 197 2.50 -13.74 -4.15
N GLY A 198 2.99 -14.81 -4.77
CA GLY A 198 4.31 -15.37 -4.45
C GLY A 198 5.47 -14.37 -4.63
N PRO A 199 5.65 -13.80 -5.83
CA PRO A 199 6.63 -12.72 -6.06
C PRO A 199 6.47 -11.51 -5.14
N LEU A 200 5.23 -11.05 -4.91
CA LEU A 200 4.97 -9.92 -4.03
C LEU A 200 5.33 -10.20 -2.56
N LEU A 201 5.15 -11.43 -2.08
CA LEU A 201 5.62 -11.84 -0.76
C LEU A 201 7.15 -11.77 -0.63
N ILE A 202 7.89 -12.13 -1.70
CA ILE A 202 9.36 -12.01 -1.70
C ILE A 202 9.76 -10.53 -1.59
N VAL A 203 9.12 -9.66 -2.38
CA VAL A 203 9.38 -8.21 -2.29
C VAL A 203 9.03 -7.67 -0.92
N SER A 204 7.91 -8.12 -0.34
CA SER A 204 7.51 -7.75 1.02
C SER A 204 8.53 -8.19 2.05
N ALA A 205 9.03 -9.42 1.97
CA ALA A 205 10.08 -9.90 2.86
C ALA A 205 11.38 -9.06 2.74
N VAL A 206 11.75 -8.64 1.54
CA VAL A 206 12.89 -7.74 1.32
C VAL A 206 12.63 -6.36 1.95
N GLY A 207 11.44 -5.78 1.72
CA GLY A 207 11.05 -4.51 2.32
C GLY A 207 11.07 -4.56 3.85
N ILE A 208 10.52 -5.62 4.43
CA ILE A 208 10.52 -5.87 5.88
C ILE A 208 11.95 -6.04 6.40
N ALA A 209 12.84 -6.72 5.68
CA ALA A 209 14.24 -6.85 6.06
C ALA A 209 14.96 -5.49 6.09
N ILE A 210 14.68 -4.61 5.12
CA ILE A 210 15.20 -3.23 5.12
C ILE A 210 14.66 -2.46 6.34
N GLN A 211 13.36 -2.56 6.61
CA GLN A 211 12.72 -1.93 7.78
C GLN A 211 13.33 -2.43 9.08
N TRP A 212 13.58 -3.73 9.17
CA TRP A 212 14.20 -4.35 10.33
C TRP A 212 15.59 -3.76 10.62
N ILE A 213 16.44 -3.61 9.59
CA ILE A 213 17.78 -3.00 9.73
C ILE A 213 17.65 -1.56 10.26
N VAL A 214 16.74 -0.78 9.68
CA VAL A 214 16.47 0.61 10.10
C VAL A 214 16.02 0.68 11.56
N VAL A 215 15.08 -0.19 11.95
CA VAL A 215 14.53 -0.22 13.31
C VAL A 215 15.60 -0.64 14.31
N VAL A 216 16.42 -1.65 14.01
CA VAL A 216 17.53 -2.07 14.88
C VAL A 216 18.51 -0.92 15.12
N GLY A 217 19.02 -0.31 14.03
CA GLY A 217 19.99 0.78 14.13
C GLY A 217 19.41 2.01 14.83
N GLY A 218 18.14 2.33 14.57
CA GLY A 218 17.44 3.41 15.24
C GLY A 218 17.22 3.17 16.74
N LEU A 219 16.84 1.94 17.12
CA LEU A 219 16.69 1.57 18.54
C LEU A 219 18.02 1.58 19.30
N GLU A 220 19.13 1.24 18.64
CA GLU A 220 20.48 1.39 19.22
C GLU A 220 20.88 2.86 19.41
N ALA A 221 20.62 3.71 18.41
CA ALA A 221 21.03 5.11 18.44
C ALA A 221 20.17 5.95 19.39
N GLU A 222 18.85 5.81 19.30
CA GLU A 222 17.91 6.73 19.93
C GLU A 222 17.35 6.23 21.27
N HIS A 223 17.27 4.91 21.45
CA HIS A 223 16.73 4.29 22.67
C HIS A 223 17.80 3.65 23.55
N ASP A 224 19.07 3.73 23.16
CA ASP A 224 20.23 3.14 23.84
C ASP A 224 20.06 1.64 24.16
N LEU A 225 19.35 0.93 23.29
CA LEU A 225 19.17 -0.51 23.44
C LEU A 225 20.42 -1.26 22.97
N GLY A 226 20.80 -2.31 23.70
CA GLY A 226 21.81 -3.24 23.21
C GLY A 226 21.33 -3.96 21.94
N ARG A 227 22.23 -4.18 20.98
CA ARG A 227 21.93 -4.78 19.65
C ARG A 227 20.99 -5.99 19.69
N GLY A 228 21.23 -6.93 20.61
CA GLY A 228 20.41 -8.14 20.72
C GLY A 228 18.96 -7.85 21.15
N VAL A 229 18.77 -6.86 22.02
CA VAL A 229 17.44 -6.43 22.49
C VAL A 229 16.73 -5.63 21.38
N ALA A 230 17.43 -4.69 20.75
CA ALA A 230 16.93 -3.95 19.59
C ALA A 230 16.48 -4.89 18.47
N ALA A 231 17.29 -5.90 18.14
CA ALA A 231 16.96 -6.96 17.20
C ALA A 231 15.73 -7.78 17.62
N GLY A 232 15.58 -8.09 18.91
CA GLY A 232 14.39 -8.78 19.42
C GLY A 232 13.11 -7.97 19.17
N VAL A 233 13.11 -6.69 19.53
CA VAL A 233 11.97 -5.76 19.32
C VAL A 233 11.67 -5.62 17.82
N ALA A 234 12.68 -5.38 16.99
CA ALA A 234 12.51 -5.25 15.55
C ALA A 234 11.96 -6.54 14.92
N THR A 235 12.40 -7.71 15.38
CA THR A 235 11.93 -9.01 14.87
C THR A 235 10.46 -9.25 15.21
N PHE A 236 10.02 -8.84 16.40
CA PHE A 236 8.61 -8.92 16.78
C PHE A 236 7.72 -8.16 15.80
N PHE A 237 8.06 -6.90 15.50
CA PHE A 237 7.31 -6.10 14.54
C PHE A 237 7.44 -6.62 13.10
N ALA A 238 8.62 -7.07 12.69
CA ALA A 238 8.84 -7.68 11.38
C ALA A 238 8.00 -8.94 11.19
N ALA A 239 7.86 -9.78 12.22
CA ALA A 239 7.01 -10.96 12.18
C ALA A 239 5.53 -10.58 12.02
N ILE A 240 5.05 -9.56 12.74
CA ILE A 240 3.68 -9.04 12.58
C ILE A 240 3.48 -8.52 11.16
N ALA A 241 4.42 -7.71 10.65
CA ALA A 241 4.33 -7.16 9.29
C ALA A 241 4.31 -8.27 8.23
N LEU A 242 5.11 -9.33 8.40
CA LEU A 242 5.13 -10.46 7.49
C LEU A 242 3.83 -11.26 7.54
N LEU A 243 3.24 -11.43 8.72
CA LEU A 243 1.93 -12.06 8.88
C LEU A 243 0.84 -11.23 8.19
N ILE A 244 0.84 -9.91 8.34
CA ILE A 244 -0.08 -9.01 7.65
C ILE A 244 0.09 -9.12 6.13
N ALA A 245 1.33 -9.20 5.64
CA ALA A 245 1.60 -9.31 4.21
C ALA A 245 1.18 -10.67 3.60
N ALA A 246 1.01 -11.70 4.43
CA ALA A 246 0.70 -13.07 4.01
C ALA A 246 -0.80 -13.41 4.01
N VAL A 247 -1.66 -12.49 4.42
CA VAL A 247 -3.13 -12.63 4.49
C VAL A 247 -3.77 -11.73 3.45
#